data_AF-A0A959HBW5-F1
#
_entry.id   AF-A0A959HBW5-F1
#
_cell.length_a   1.000
_cell.length_b   1.000
_cell.length_c   1.000
_cell.angle_alpha   90.00
_cell.angle_beta   90.00
_cell.angle_gamma   90.00
#
_symmetry.space_group_name_H-M   'P 1'
#
loop_
_entity.id
_entity.type
_entity.pdbx_description
1 polymer ?
#
loop_
_entity_poly.entity_id
_entity_poly.type
_entity_poly.pdbx_seq_one_letter_code
_entity_poly.pdbx_strand_id
1 'polypeptide(L)'
;PLAFALGAEGSFVARSMDRDPKHLKEMLRRCHEHIGTSFLEVYQNCNIFNDGVFFPFTDKDTKPETAIFLEHGQPLRFGKNMEKGIRLDCFRPQVVDLENDGYSPGDLWIHDETDICKAHMLSRFFDVPAQHKPSYLPRPFGVLYAAERPCYEDQLYGQLKQAVGQKGEGSLDGLLAGTTTWEIS
;
A
#
# COMPACT_ATOMS: atom_id res chain seq x y z
N PRO A 1 9.59 -4.91 3.26
CA PRO A 1 9.16 -3.53 3.61
C PRO A 1 7.65 -3.36 3.73
N LEU A 2 6.86 -3.77 2.72
CA LEU A 2 5.39 -3.65 2.76
C LEU A 2 4.75 -4.29 4.00
N ALA A 3 5.16 -5.51 4.33
CA ALA A 3 4.75 -6.23 5.54
C ALA A 3 4.91 -5.41 6.83
N PHE A 4 6.01 -4.67 6.94
CA PHE A 4 6.30 -3.82 8.09
C PHE A 4 5.42 -2.57 8.07
N ALA A 5 5.27 -1.89 6.92
CA ALA A 5 4.41 -0.73 6.78
C ALA A 5 2.93 -1.06 7.11
N LEU A 6 2.44 -2.21 6.66
CA LEU A 6 1.10 -2.70 7.01
C LEU A 6 0.99 -3.04 8.50
N GLY A 7 2.00 -3.72 9.07
CA GLY A 7 2.02 -4.05 10.50
C GLY A 7 2.16 -2.83 11.43
N ALA A 8 2.74 -1.74 10.93
CA ALA A 8 2.79 -0.43 11.59
C ALA A 8 1.52 0.41 11.32
N GLU A 9 0.47 -0.20 10.74
CA GLU A 9 -0.81 0.42 10.41
C GLU A 9 -0.69 1.64 9.47
N GLY A 10 0.17 1.59 8.44
CA GLY A 10 0.14 2.58 7.38
C GLY A 10 -1.22 2.60 6.67
N SER A 11 -1.85 3.77 6.51
CA SER A 11 -3.17 3.89 5.86
C SER A 11 -3.09 3.87 4.34
N PHE A 12 -1.90 3.98 3.77
CA PHE A 12 -1.64 3.77 2.35
C PHE A 12 -0.31 3.06 2.15
N VAL A 13 -0.32 1.92 1.46
CA VAL A 13 0.87 1.09 1.20
C VAL A 13 0.88 0.64 -0.26
N ALA A 14 1.94 1.01 -0.98
CA ALA A 14 2.11 0.70 -2.40
C ALA A 14 3.54 0.27 -2.75
N ARG A 15 3.72 -0.34 -3.92
CA ARG A 15 5.03 -0.64 -4.52
C ARG A 15 5.11 -0.14 -5.96
N SER A 16 6.26 0.39 -6.35
CA SER A 16 6.60 0.72 -7.74
C SER A 16 8.06 0.36 -8.06
N MET A 17 8.53 0.74 -9.25
CA MET A 17 9.90 0.55 -9.73
C MET A 17 10.39 1.78 -10.52
N ASP A 18 11.69 2.03 -10.50
CA ASP A 18 12.34 3.15 -11.21
C ASP A 18 12.31 3.00 -12.74
N ARG A 19 12.37 1.75 -13.25
CA ARG A 19 12.34 1.44 -14.70
C ARG A 19 10.95 1.52 -15.33
N ASP A 20 9.91 1.89 -14.58
CA ASP A 20 8.58 2.19 -15.11
C ASP A 20 8.12 3.60 -14.69
N PRO A 21 8.61 4.66 -15.37
CA PRO A 21 8.36 6.04 -14.96
C PRO A 21 6.86 6.43 -14.98
N LYS A 22 6.08 5.81 -15.86
CA LYS A 22 4.62 6.06 -15.94
C LYS A 22 3.93 5.52 -14.70
N HIS A 23 4.19 4.27 -14.36
CA HIS A 23 3.64 3.65 -13.16
C HIS A 23 4.13 4.36 -11.88
N LEU A 24 5.42 4.68 -11.79
CA LEU A 24 5.97 5.39 -10.64
C LEU A 24 5.35 6.78 -10.45
N LYS A 25 5.15 7.54 -11.53
CA LYS A 25 4.47 8.84 -11.47
C LYS A 25 3.06 8.70 -10.92
N GLU A 26 2.32 7.70 -11.37
CA GLU A 26 0.96 7.44 -10.91
C GLU A 26 0.92 7.04 -9.43
N MET A 27 1.83 6.19 -8.97
CA MET A 27 1.93 5.81 -7.57
C MET A 27 2.30 7.00 -6.67
N LEU A 28 3.23 7.84 -7.09
CA LEU A 28 3.57 9.07 -6.37
C LEU A 28 2.39 10.04 -6.28
N ARG A 29 1.60 10.18 -7.34
CA ARG A 29 0.36 10.98 -7.35
C ARG A 29 -0.64 10.43 -6.32
N ARG A 30 -0.93 9.14 -6.37
CA ARG A 30 -1.83 8.47 -5.42
C ARG A 30 -1.35 8.60 -3.97
N CYS A 31 -0.04 8.46 -3.72
CA CYS A 31 0.53 8.66 -2.38
C CYS A 31 0.35 10.09 -1.86
N HIS A 32 0.46 11.09 -2.74
CA HIS A 32 0.29 12.49 -2.38
C HIS A 32 -1.18 12.86 -2.11
N GLU A 33 -2.10 12.28 -2.86
CA GLU A 33 -3.54 12.52 -2.71
C GLU A 33 -4.13 11.84 -1.46
N HIS A 34 -3.49 10.80 -0.96
CA HIS A 34 -3.94 10.09 0.23
C HIS A 34 -3.81 10.96 1.48
N ILE A 35 -4.91 11.10 2.21
CA ILE A 35 -4.96 11.79 3.49
C ILE A 35 -4.60 10.81 4.61
N GLY A 36 -3.32 10.84 5.01
CA GLY A 36 -2.78 9.99 6.07
C GLY A 36 -1.34 9.58 5.80
N THR A 37 -0.88 8.53 6.47
CA THR A 37 0.49 8.03 6.31
C THR A 37 0.61 7.15 5.07
N SER A 38 1.30 7.68 4.05
CA SER A 38 1.61 6.97 2.81
C SER A 38 3.01 6.36 2.81
N PHE A 39 3.10 5.08 2.44
CA PHE A 39 4.37 4.36 2.22
C PHE A 39 4.45 3.81 0.79
N LEU A 40 5.49 4.20 0.05
CA LEU A 40 5.77 3.70 -1.29
C LEU A 40 7.14 2.99 -1.32
N GLU A 41 7.12 1.68 -1.50
CA GLU A 41 8.35 0.92 -1.79
C GLU A 41 8.72 1.08 -3.26
N VAL A 42 9.91 1.59 -3.56
CA VAL A 42 10.41 1.71 -4.94
C VAL A 42 11.56 0.74 -5.14
N TYR A 43 11.39 -0.20 -6.06
CA TYR A 43 12.50 -1.02 -6.54
C TYR A 43 13.38 -0.14 -7.41
N GLN A 44 14.57 0.15 -6.92
CA GLN A 44 15.54 1.00 -7.57
C GLN A 44 16.87 0.28 -7.64
N ASN A 45 17.39 0.12 -8.86
CA ASN A 45 18.63 -0.60 -9.07
C ASN A 45 19.83 0.29 -8.74
N CYS A 46 20.85 -0.27 -8.10
CA CYS A 46 22.12 0.42 -7.88
C CYS A 46 23.16 -0.15 -8.84
N ASN A 47 23.33 0.49 -10.00
CA ASN A 47 24.21 -0.01 -11.06
C ASN A 47 25.68 -0.19 -10.62
N ILE A 48 26.12 0.52 -9.58
CA ILE A 48 27.51 0.45 -9.10
C ILE A 48 27.75 -0.74 -8.15
N PHE A 49 26.83 -0.97 -7.21
CA PHE A 49 27.07 -1.88 -6.09
C PHE A 49 26.19 -3.13 -6.09
N ASN A 50 25.05 -3.12 -6.78
CA ASN A 50 24.09 -4.22 -6.75
C ASN A 50 23.28 -4.24 -8.05
N ASP A 51 24.00 -4.26 -9.17
CA ASP A 51 23.39 -4.26 -10.49
C ASP A 51 22.61 -5.56 -10.73
N GLY A 52 21.52 -5.47 -11.47
CA GLY A 52 20.72 -6.63 -11.85
C GLY A 52 19.77 -7.18 -10.79
N VAL A 53 19.80 -6.71 -9.54
CA VAL A 53 19.05 -7.33 -8.44
C VAL A 53 17.52 -7.32 -8.67
N PHE A 54 17.01 -6.30 -9.35
CA PHE A 54 15.58 -6.15 -9.67
C PHE A 54 15.25 -6.48 -11.14
N PHE A 55 16.21 -6.91 -11.96
CA PHE A 55 15.99 -7.25 -13.37
C PHE A 55 14.93 -8.33 -13.58
N PRO A 56 14.81 -9.36 -12.71
CA PRO A 56 13.74 -10.33 -12.84
C PRO A 56 12.34 -9.71 -12.88
N PHE A 57 12.13 -8.53 -12.26
CA PHE A 57 10.83 -7.85 -12.18
C PHE A 57 10.73 -6.60 -13.05
N THR A 58 11.85 -6.09 -13.58
CA THR A 58 11.90 -4.78 -14.25
C THR A 58 12.28 -4.87 -15.73
N ASP A 59 12.96 -5.93 -16.16
CA ASP A 59 13.33 -6.11 -17.56
C ASP A 59 12.11 -6.50 -18.40
N LYS A 60 12.09 -6.04 -19.66
CA LYS A 60 10.91 -6.18 -20.54
C LYS A 60 10.52 -7.63 -20.80
N ASP A 61 11.49 -8.53 -20.85
CA ASP A 61 11.26 -9.93 -21.20
C ASP A 61 10.76 -10.76 -20.02
N THR A 62 11.17 -10.40 -18.80
CA THR A 62 10.86 -11.12 -17.56
C THR A 62 9.69 -10.51 -16.80
N LYS A 63 9.55 -9.18 -16.80
CA LYS A 63 8.50 -8.44 -16.07
C LYS A 63 7.09 -8.99 -16.29
N PRO A 64 6.62 -9.30 -17.52
CA PRO A 64 5.28 -9.82 -17.72
C PRO A 64 5.04 -11.16 -17.00
N GLU A 65 6.08 -11.97 -16.82
CA GLU A 65 5.99 -13.30 -16.21
C GLU A 65 6.13 -13.28 -14.68
N THR A 66 6.76 -12.24 -14.12
CA THR A 66 7.22 -12.24 -12.73
C THR A 66 6.62 -11.12 -11.90
N ALA A 67 6.01 -10.12 -12.52
CA ALA A 67 5.38 -8.98 -11.88
C ALA A 67 3.88 -8.97 -12.17
N ILE A 68 3.09 -8.58 -11.18
CA ILE A 68 1.66 -8.36 -11.29
C ILE A 68 1.35 -6.92 -10.91
N PHE A 69 0.60 -6.22 -11.76
CA PHE A 69 0.17 -4.85 -11.53
C PHE A 69 -1.25 -4.85 -10.97
N LEU A 70 -1.40 -4.27 -9.79
CA LEU A 70 -2.62 -4.26 -9.01
C LEU A 70 -3.49 -3.07 -9.43
N GLU A 71 -4.74 -3.36 -9.78
CA GLU A 71 -5.76 -2.35 -10.07
C GLU A 71 -7.00 -2.65 -9.24
N HIS A 72 -7.51 -1.65 -8.52
CA HIS A 72 -8.66 -1.84 -7.64
C HIS A 72 -9.91 -2.29 -8.43
N GLY A 73 -10.58 -3.32 -7.92
CA GLY A 73 -11.77 -3.91 -8.55
C GLY A 73 -11.49 -4.79 -9.76
N GLN A 74 -10.21 -4.98 -10.15
CA GLN A 74 -9.83 -5.84 -11.27
C GLN A 74 -9.33 -7.21 -10.80
N PRO A 75 -9.53 -8.27 -11.61
CA PRO A 75 -8.94 -9.58 -11.33
C PRO A 75 -7.41 -9.52 -11.42
N LEU A 76 -6.74 -10.22 -10.51
CA LEU A 76 -5.29 -10.35 -10.50
C LEU A 76 -4.81 -11.18 -11.70
N ARG A 77 -4.36 -10.50 -12.77
CA ARG A 77 -3.86 -11.09 -14.01
C ARG A 77 -2.45 -10.61 -14.36
N PHE A 78 -1.68 -11.49 -14.98
CA PHE A 78 -0.32 -11.23 -15.47
C PHE A 78 0.03 -12.21 -16.60
N GLY A 79 1.26 -12.17 -17.11
CA GLY A 79 1.69 -12.89 -18.30
C GLY A 79 1.79 -11.96 -19.52
N LYS A 80 2.49 -12.40 -20.57
CA LYS A 80 2.72 -11.57 -21.77
C LYS A 80 1.41 -11.20 -22.48
N ASN A 81 0.42 -12.08 -22.43
CA ASN A 81 -0.91 -11.92 -23.02
C ASN A 81 -2.01 -11.89 -21.95
N MET A 82 -1.66 -11.65 -20.69
CA MET A 82 -2.59 -11.70 -19.53
C MET A 82 -3.23 -13.08 -19.34
N GLU A 83 -2.54 -14.13 -19.75
CA GLU A 83 -3.00 -15.53 -19.73
C GLU A 83 -2.93 -16.19 -18.34
N LYS A 84 -2.18 -15.59 -17.40
CA LYS A 84 -2.06 -16.08 -16.02
C LYS A 84 -2.91 -15.26 -15.07
N GLY A 85 -3.38 -15.91 -14.01
CA GLY A 85 -4.13 -15.26 -12.95
C GLY A 85 -3.79 -15.79 -11.57
N ILE A 86 -4.20 -15.04 -10.54
CA ILE A 86 -4.14 -15.50 -9.15
C ILE A 86 -5.55 -15.86 -8.70
N ARG A 87 -5.74 -17.11 -8.26
CA ARG A 87 -6.96 -17.58 -7.61
C ARG A 87 -6.70 -17.78 -6.12
N LEU A 88 -7.71 -17.50 -5.30
CA LEU A 88 -7.70 -17.87 -3.89
C LEU A 88 -8.43 -19.20 -3.70
N ASP A 89 -7.67 -20.24 -3.36
CA ASP A 89 -8.23 -21.50 -2.84
C ASP A 89 -8.30 -21.40 -1.32
N CYS A 90 -9.49 -21.08 -0.80
CA CYS A 90 -9.68 -20.60 0.57
C CYS A 90 -8.79 -19.38 0.88
N PHE A 91 -7.69 -19.58 1.61
CA PHE A 91 -6.71 -18.56 1.98
C PHE A 91 -5.33 -18.80 1.35
N ARG A 92 -5.27 -19.64 0.31
CA ARG A 92 -4.02 -19.99 -0.38
C ARG A 92 -4.05 -19.42 -1.80
N PRO A 93 -3.18 -18.44 -2.11
CA PRO A 93 -3.04 -17.94 -3.47
C PRO A 93 -2.38 -18.99 -4.36
N GLN A 94 -2.95 -19.21 -5.54
CA GLN A 94 -2.44 -20.13 -6.54
C GLN A 94 -2.38 -19.42 -7.89
N VAL A 95 -1.29 -19.64 -8.62
CA VAL A 95 -1.19 -19.23 -10.03
C VAL A 95 -1.97 -20.23 -10.86
N VAL A 96 -2.83 -19.72 -11.74
CA VAL A 96 -3.60 -20.53 -12.69
C VAL A 96 -3.38 -20.01 -14.11
N ASP A 97 -3.45 -20.92 -15.07
CA ASP A 97 -3.43 -20.62 -16.51
C ASP A 97 -4.88 -20.58 -17.04
N LEU A 98 -5.31 -19.42 -17.55
CA LEU A 98 -6.68 -19.21 -18.02
C LEU A 98 -6.99 -19.94 -19.33
N GLU A 99 -5.97 -20.36 -20.09
CA GLU A 99 -6.15 -21.07 -21.36
C GLU A 99 -6.17 -22.59 -21.14
N ASN A 100 -5.39 -23.10 -20.17
CA ASN A 100 -5.17 -24.53 -19.99
C ASN A 100 -5.93 -25.15 -18.81
N ASP A 101 -6.19 -24.40 -17.74
CA ASP A 101 -6.74 -24.96 -16.49
C ASP A 101 -8.28 -24.89 -16.40
N GLY A 102 -8.95 -24.33 -17.42
CA GLY A 102 -10.42 -24.24 -17.49
C GLY A 102 -11.05 -23.20 -16.56
N TYR A 103 -10.25 -22.25 -16.04
CA TYR A 103 -10.74 -21.14 -15.23
C TYR A 103 -11.08 -19.92 -16.08
N SER A 104 -12.05 -19.14 -15.60
CA SER A 104 -12.43 -17.85 -16.19
C SER A 104 -11.88 -16.67 -15.38
N PRO A 105 -11.85 -15.44 -15.94
CA PRO A 105 -11.49 -14.25 -15.17
C PRO A 105 -12.36 -14.01 -13.93
N GLY A 106 -13.58 -14.56 -13.88
CA GLY A 106 -14.48 -14.46 -12.73
C GLY A 106 -14.09 -15.34 -11.55
N ASP A 107 -13.25 -16.36 -11.77
CA ASP A 107 -12.74 -17.25 -10.73
C ASP A 107 -11.48 -16.70 -10.04
N LEU A 108 -10.93 -15.62 -10.57
CA LEU A 108 -9.72 -14.99 -10.07
C LEU A 108 -10.00 -14.14 -8.85
N TRP A 109 -8.95 -13.97 -8.05
CA TRP A 109 -8.95 -13.05 -6.93
C TRP A 109 -9.09 -11.61 -7.47
N ILE A 110 -10.21 -10.97 -7.13
CA ILE A 110 -10.43 -9.54 -7.37
C ILE A 110 -9.66 -8.71 -6.35
N HIS A 111 -8.81 -7.81 -6.84
CA HIS A 111 -8.02 -6.92 -6.00
C HIS A 111 -8.91 -5.88 -5.32
N ASP A 112 -8.74 -5.74 -4.01
CA ASP A 112 -9.44 -4.77 -3.19
C ASP A 112 -8.41 -4.05 -2.32
N GLU A 113 -8.16 -2.77 -2.61
CA GLU A 113 -7.17 -1.97 -1.89
C GLU A 113 -7.69 -1.52 -0.52
N THR A 114 -8.97 -1.74 -0.19
CA THR A 114 -9.52 -1.39 1.13
C THR A 114 -9.47 -2.55 2.13
N ASP A 115 -9.11 -3.75 1.67
CA ASP A 115 -9.07 -4.97 2.47
C ASP A 115 -7.66 -5.23 3.03
N ILE A 116 -7.52 -5.01 4.33
CA ILE A 116 -6.24 -5.18 5.03
C ILE A 116 -5.74 -6.63 5.05
N CYS A 117 -6.63 -7.61 5.09
CA CYS A 117 -6.28 -9.03 5.12
C CYS A 117 -5.67 -9.45 3.78
N LYS A 118 -6.30 -9.03 2.68
CA LYS A 118 -5.80 -9.21 1.31
C LYS A 118 -4.46 -8.51 1.10
N ALA A 119 -4.32 -7.28 1.59
CA ALA A 119 -3.05 -6.55 1.54
C ALA A 119 -1.92 -7.30 2.26
N HIS A 120 -2.20 -7.87 3.45
CA HIS A 120 -1.22 -8.69 4.16
C HIS A 120 -0.80 -9.93 3.36
N MET A 121 -1.74 -10.62 2.68
CA MET A 121 -1.41 -11.76 1.81
C MET A 121 -0.52 -11.32 0.64
N LEU A 122 -0.90 -10.26 -0.09
CA LEU A 122 -0.12 -9.71 -1.19
C LEU A 122 1.28 -9.28 -0.76
N SER A 123 1.43 -8.72 0.45
CA SER A 123 2.75 -8.32 0.98
C SER A 123 3.76 -9.48 1.08
N ARG A 124 3.28 -10.73 1.08
CA ARG A 124 4.08 -11.96 1.15
C ARG A 124 4.42 -12.56 -0.19
N PHE A 125 3.95 -11.98 -1.29
CA PHE A 125 4.31 -12.39 -2.64
C PHE A 125 5.74 -11.90 -2.92
N PHE A 126 6.70 -12.67 -2.40
CA PHE A 126 8.11 -12.31 -2.37
C PHE A 126 9.02 -13.38 -2.98
N ASP A 127 8.46 -14.35 -3.72
CA ASP A 127 9.22 -15.40 -4.39
C ASP A 127 10.12 -14.86 -5.51
N VAL A 128 11.30 -15.46 -5.68
CA VAL A 128 12.24 -15.14 -6.77
C VAL A 128 12.18 -16.28 -7.80
N PRO A 129 11.95 -16.00 -9.09
CA PRO A 129 11.76 -17.02 -10.13
C PRO A 129 12.90 -18.06 -10.27
N ALA A 130 14.11 -17.74 -9.79
CA ALA A 130 15.30 -18.59 -9.94
C ALA A 130 15.45 -19.70 -8.88
N GLN A 131 14.61 -19.74 -7.84
CA GLN A 131 14.77 -20.67 -6.73
C GLN A 131 13.88 -21.90 -6.90
N HIS A 132 14.34 -22.97 -7.59
CA HIS A 132 13.89 -24.39 -7.58
C HIS A 132 12.44 -24.77 -7.20
N LYS A 133 11.48 -23.85 -7.30
CA LYS A 133 10.07 -24.06 -6.99
C LYS A 133 9.34 -24.19 -8.31
N PRO A 134 8.57 -25.27 -8.51
CA PRO A 134 7.78 -25.44 -9.73
C PRO A 134 6.68 -24.38 -9.88
N SER A 135 6.33 -23.68 -8.80
CA SER A 135 5.37 -22.57 -8.79
C SER A 135 5.90 -21.42 -7.94
N TYR A 136 5.86 -20.20 -8.46
CA TYR A 136 6.21 -18.97 -7.76
C TYR A 136 5.07 -17.96 -7.86
N LEU A 137 4.91 -17.12 -6.85
CA LEU A 137 3.94 -16.01 -6.90
C LEU A 137 4.58 -14.77 -7.55
N PRO A 138 3.87 -14.07 -8.45
CA PRO A 138 4.38 -12.86 -9.07
C PRO A 138 4.50 -11.73 -8.04
N ARG A 139 5.43 -10.82 -8.28
CA ARG A 139 5.69 -9.66 -7.44
C ARG A 139 4.59 -8.59 -7.62
N PRO A 140 3.85 -8.19 -6.57
CA PRO A 140 2.82 -7.17 -6.70
C PRO A 140 3.42 -5.77 -6.77
N PHE A 141 2.94 -4.98 -7.73
CA PHE A 141 3.20 -3.55 -7.92
C PHE A 141 1.87 -2.81 -8.05
N GLY A 142 1.79 -1.58 -7.52
CA GLY A 142 0.53 -0.84 -7.39
C GLY A 142 0.19 -0.59 -5.92
N VAL A 143 -1.04 -0.15 -5.68
CA VAL A 143 -1.57 0.06 -4.33
C VAL A 143 -2.02 -1.27 -3.74
N LEU A 144 -1.40 -1.69 -2.64
CA LEU A 144 -1.81 -2.89 -1.91
C LEU A 144 -2.92 -2.58 -0.93
N TYR A 145 -2.82 -1.41 -0.28
CA TYR A 145 -3.77 -0.97 0.73
C TYR A 145 -3.92 0.56 0.69
N ALA A 146 -5.16 1.03 0.78
CA ALA A 146 -5.55 2.42 0.96
C ALA A 146 -6.86 2.45 1.77
N ALA A 147 -6.84 3.09 2.92
CA ALA A 147 -8.01 3.24 3.78
C ALA A 147 -8.13 4.65 4.34
N GLU A 148 -9.34 5.17 4.30
CA GLU A 148 -9.68 6.44 4.94
C GLU A 148 -9.82 6.22 6.44
N ARG A 149 -9.08 7.00 7.22
CA ARG A 149 -9.21 7.06 8.68
C ARG A 149 -8.81 8.46 9.17
N PRO A 150 -9.29 8.90 10.34
CA PRO A 150 -8.90 10.18 10.90
C PRO A 150 -7.38 10.29 11.04
N CYS A 151 -6.82 11.43 10.65
CA CYS A 151 -5.42 11.72 10.88
C CYS A 151 -5.21 12.20 12.33
N TYR A 152 -3.94 12.21 12.75
CA TYR A 152 -3.58 12.64 14.11
C TYR A 152 -4.06 14.07 14.39
N GLU A 153 -3.87 14.97 13.42
CA GLU A 153 -4.30 16.36 13.48
C GLU A 153 -5.81 16.49 13.63
N ASP A 154 -6.61 15.69 12.92
CA ASP A 154 -8.07 15.73 13.02
C ASP A 154 -8.52 15.38 14.45
N GLN A 155 -7.90 14.35 15.03
CA GLN A 155 -8.18 13.93 16.39
C GLN A 155 -7.72 14.97 17.42
N LEU A 156 -6.53 15.54 17.24
CA LEU A 156 -6.00 16.61 18.10
C LEU A 156 -6.92 17.83 18.09
N TYR A 157 -7.29 18.32 16.91
CA TYR A 157 -8.20 19.48 16.80
C TYR A 157 -9.60 19.16 17.32
N GLY A 158 -10.07 17.92 17.16
CA GLY A 158 -11.31 17.44 17.78
C GLY A 158 -11.27 17.54 19.31
N GLN A 159 -10.18 17.08 19.92
CA GLN A 159 -9.98 17.18 21.38
C GLN A 159 -9.92 18.64 21.86
N LEU A 160 -9.22 19.50 21.14
CA LEU A 160 -9.14 20.94 21.46
C LEU A 160 -10.51 21.61 21.42
N LYS A 161 -11.29 21.37 20.35
CA LYS A 161 -12.65 21.91 20.21
C LYS A 161 -13.56 21.45 21.34
N GLN A 162 -13.47 20.18 21.72
CA GLN A 162 -14.24 19.64 22.84
C GLN A 162 -13.86 20.32 24.17
N ALA A 163 -12.57 20.51 24.44
CA ALA A 163 -12.10 21.16 25.65
C ALA A 163 -12.57 22.62 25.74
N VAL A 164 -12.47 23.38 24.64
CA VAL A 164 -12.96 24.76 24.54
C VAL A 164 -14.48 24.83 24.73
N GLY A 165 -15.24 23.92 24.12
CA GLY A 165 -16.70 23.87 24.29
C GLY A 165 -17.13 23.61 25.74
N GLN A 166 -16.34 22.86 26.51
CA GLN A 166 -16.64 22.55 27.91
C GLN A 166 -16.14 23.61 28.90
N LYS A 167 -14.98 24.22 28.64
CA LYS A 167 -14.28 25.12 29.58
C LYS A 167 -14.33 26.60 29.16
N GLY A 168 -14.86 26.92 27.99
CA GLY A 168 -14.74 28.22 27.34
C GLY A 168 -13.40 28.38 26.63
N GLU A 169 -13.22 29.47 25.87
CA GLU A 169 -11.98 29.78 25.14
C GLU A 169 -10.76 29.95 26.07
N GLY A 170 -11.00 30.16 27.36
CA GLY A 170 -9.98 30.53 28.33
C GLY A 170 -9.57 31.99 28.15
N SER A 171 -8.94 32.55 29.18
CA SER A 171 -8.33 33.87 29.13
C SER A 171 -6.90 33.75 29.61
N LEU A 172 -5.93 34.27 28.85
CA LEU A 172 -4.53 34.30 29.28
C LEU A 172 -4.39 35.13 30.55
N ASP A 173 -5.04 36.29 30.61
CA ASP A 173 -5.05 37.13 31.81
C ASP A 173 -5.71 36.41 32.99
N GLY A 174 -6.80 35.68 32.76
CA GLY A 174 -7.44 34.85 33.79
C GLY A 174 -6.55 33.70 34.28
N LEU A 175 -5.77 33.10 33.40
CA LEU A 175 -4.80 32.05 33.74
C LEU A 175 -3.64 32.62 34.57
N LEU A 176 -3.10 33.77 34.17
CA LEU A 176 -1.98 34.44 34.84
C LEU A 176 -2.38 35.05 36.18
N ALA A 177 -3.58 35.64 36.26
CA ALA A 177 -4.20 36.11 37.49
C ALA A 177 -4.35 34.95 38.50
N GLY A 178 -4.67 33.75 38.02
CA GLY A 178 -5.01 32.63 38.88
C GLY A 178 -6.31 32.87 39.65
N THR A 179 -6.60 32.03 40.64
CA THR A 179 -7.87 32.09 41.39
C THR A 179 -7.88 33.14 42.51
N THR A 180 -6.74 33.76 42.79
CA THR A 180 -6.55 34.61 43.97
C THR A 180 -5.83 35.89 43.56
N THR A 181 -6.61 36.90 43.17
CA THR A 181 -6.12 38.24 42.87
C THR A 181 -6.79 39.30 43.72
N TRP A 182 -6.14 40.45 43.85
CA TRP A 182 -6.67 41.65 44.48
C TRP A 182 -6.32 42.87 43.63
N GLU A 183 -7.27 43.80 43.51
CA GLU A 183 -7.04 45.09 42.88
C GLU A 183 -6.58 46.11 43.93
N ILE A 184 -5.58 46.93 43.56
CA ILE A 184 -5.10 48.03 44.41
C ILE A 184 -5.68 49.32 43.82
N SER A 185 -6.50 50.02 44.62
CA SER A 185 -7.10 51.32 44.30
C SER A 185 -6.52 52.45 45.15
#